data_AF-A0A1G2KRD2-F1
#
_entry.id   AF-A0A1G2KRD2-F1
#
_cell.length_a   1.000
_cell.length_b   1.000
_cell.length_c   1.000
_cell.angle_alpha   90.00
_cell.angle_beta   90.00
_cell.angle_gamma   90.00
#
_symmetry.space_group_name_H-M   'P 1'
#
loop_
_entity.id
_entity.type
_entity.pdbx_description
1 polymer ?
#
loop_
_entity_poly.entity_id
_entity_poly.type
_entity_poly.pdbx_seq_one_letter_code
_entity_poly.pdbx_strand_id
1 'polypeptide(L)'
;MADPNLSEYVKTSLAQGKPKEEIYKELLGQGWTIEVIQESFNSIGTEQEKEDTSKKTISIIVTIGAIFVGAGIFSFIAANWLEMTKPIKIGIILISMGVSYGAGWYLKEKSELQKTGDALILLGSIIYGAGIFLVAQMFNIRANWPDGFILWMIGMIAMAFAVESYPLFYLAIPLGIIALVGHPFGIFTGFGYNSFLLTSSFLLLVSTIITFVTGWIIRKRMSPELKEFY
;
A
#
# COMPACT_ATOMS: atom_id res chain seq x y z
N MET A 1 -38.84 -29.38 -5.24
CA MET A 1 -38.36 -28.33 -6.16
C MET A 1 -38.98 -27.05 -5.64
N ALA A 2 -38.18 -26.20 -5.02
CA ALA A 2 -38.63 -24.89 -4.54
C ALA A 2 -39.31 -24.12 -5.68
N ASP A 3 -40.42 -23.44 -5.37
CA ASP A 3 -41.12 -22.60 -6.34
C ASP A 3 -40.19 -21.44 -6.75
N PRO A 4 -39.88 -21.26 -8.04
CA PRO A 4 -38.97 -20.22 -8.50
C PRO A 4 -39.41 -18.81 -8.08
N ASN A 5 -40.71 -18.51 -8.08
CA ASN A 5 -41.23 -17.20 -7.65
C ASN A 5 -41.02 -16.96 -6.15
N LEU A 6 -41.14 -18.01 -5.34
CA LEU A 6 -40.91 -17.94 -3.89
C LEU A 6 -39.42 -17.69 -3.59
N SER A 7 -38.53 -18.42 -4.28
CA SER A 7 -37.08 -18.27 -4.11
C SER A 7 -36.60 -16.86 -4.48
N GLU A 8 -37.17 -16.25 -5.52
CA GLU A 8 -36.87 -14.88 -5.95
C GLU A 8 -37.38 -13.84 -4.95
N TYR A 9 -38.57 -14.05 -4.37
CA TYR A 9 -39.11 -13.20 -3.31
C TYR A 9 -38.23 -13.22 -2.05
N VAL A 10 -37.80 -14.42 -1.62
CA VAL A 10 -36.92 -14.56 -0.44
C VAL A 10 -35.57 -13.91 -0.71
N LYS A 11 -34.98 -14.12 -1.89
CA LYS A 11 -33.70 -13.52 -2.28
C LYS A 11 -33.77 -11.99 -2.30
N THR A 12 -34.84 -11.43 -2.84
CA THR A 12 -35.06 -9.97 -2.90
C THR A 12 -35.31 -9.37 -1.52
N SER A 13 -36.10 -10.05 -0.68
CA SER A 13 -36.41 -9.60 0.68
C SER A 13 -35.17 -9.64 1.59
N LEU A 14 -34.31 -10.66 1.43
CA LEU A 14 -33.01 -10.75 2.11
C LEU A 14 -32.06 -9.64 1.65
N ALA A 15 -32.04 -9.31 0.35
CA ALA A 15 -31.23 -8.21 -0.18
C ALA A 15 -31.68 -6.83 0.33
N GLN A 16 -32.97 -6.68 0.67
CA GLN A 16 -33.54 -5.49 1.30
C GLN A 16 -33.30 -5.41 2.82
N GLY A 17 -32.66 -6.41 3.42
CA GLY A 17 -32.34 -6.44 4.85
C GLY A 17 -33.49 -6.86 5.77
N LYS A 18 -34.59 -7.42 5.23
CA LYS A 18 -35.67 -7.95 6.08
C LYS A 18 -35.18 -9.16 6.90
N PRO A 19 -35.48 -9.23 8.20
CA PRO A 19 -35.10 -10.36 9.03
C PRO A 19 -35.83 -11.64 8.60
N LYS A 20 -35.16 -12.79 8.71
CA LYS A 20 -35.71 -14.09 8.29
C LYS A 20 -37.07 -14.37 8.94
N GLU A 21 -37.25 -14.01 10.21
CA GLU A 21 -38.49 -14.22 10.96
C GLU A 21 -39.70 -13.48 10.36
N GLU A 22 -39.48 -12.28 9.82
CA GLU A 22 -40.53 -11.48 9.18
C GLU A 22 -40.91 -12.10 7.82
N ILE A 23 -39.92 -12.53 7.05
CA ILE A 23 -40.12 -13.26 5.79
C ILE A 23 -40.90 -14.57 6.05
N TYR A 24 -40.56 -15.32 7.09
CA TYR A 24 -41.29 -16.54 7.46
C TYR A 24 -42.75 -16.25 7.80
N LYS A 25 -43.03 -15.21 8.59
CA LYS A 25 -44.40 -14.83 8.96
C LYS A 25 -45.22 -14.39 7.75
N GLU A 26 -44.64 -13.61 6.86
CA GLU A 26 -45.29 -13.10 5.65
C GLU A 26 -45.63 -14.23 4.67
N LEU A 27 -44.71 -15.18 4.48
CA LEU A 27 -44.93 -16.35 3.63
C LEU A 27 -45.94 -17.34 4.22
N LEU A 28 -45.95 -17.53 5.54
CA LEU A 28 -46.99 -18.31 6.21
C LEU A 28 -48.37 -17.65 6.08
N GLY A 29 -48.44 -16.32 6.16
CA GLY A 29 -49.67 -15.54 5.94
C GLY A 29 -50.23 -15.63 4.52
N GLN A 30 -49.37 -15.92 3.54
CA GLN A 30 -49.75 -16.17 2.14
C GLN A 30 -50.18 -17.62 1.85
N GLY A 31 -50.13 -18.52 2.85
CA GLY A 31 -50.58 -19.90 2.74
C GLY A 31 -49.50 -20.91 2.33
N TRP A 32 -48.22 -20.53 2.33
CA TRP A 32 -47.11 -21.45 2.04
C TRP A 32 -46.82 -22.37 3.23
N THR A 33 -46.42 -23.62 2.97
CA THR A 33 -46.04 -24.57 4.02
C THR A 33 -44.60 -24.35 4.50
N ILE A 34 -44.33 -24.67 5.77
CA ILE A 34 -43.02 -24.54 6.39
C ILE A 34 -41.94 -25.29 5.60
N GLU A 35 -42.29 -26.45 5.03
CA GLU A 35 -41.40 -27.28 4.23
C GLU A 35 -40.91 -26.56 2.98
N VAL A 36 -41.81 -25.88 2.25
CA VAL A 36 -41.48 -25.17 1.00
C VAL A 36 -40.67 -23.90 1.28
N ILE A 37 -40.97 -23.21 2.39
CA ILE A 37 -40.19 -22.07 2.86
C ILE A 37 -38.76 -22.51 3.21
N GLN A 38 -38.61 -23.60 3.98
CA GLN A 38 -37.31 -24.15 4.36
C GLN A 38 -36.50 -24.61 3.14
N GLU A 39 -37.14 -25.28 2.16
CA GLU A 39 -36.51 -25.69 0.91
C GLU A 39 -35.96 -24.46 0.15
N SER A 40 -36.73 -23.37 0.10
CA SER A 40 -36.32 -22.12 -0.55
C SER A 40 -35.12 -21.47 0.13
N PHE A 41 -35.13 -21.34 1.45
CA PHE A 41 -33.98 -20.82 2.20
C PHE A 41 -32.72 -21.69 2.06
N ASN A 42 -32.87 -23.02 2.08
CA ASN A 42 -31.76 -23.96 1.90
C ASN A 42 -31.16 -23.87 0.49
N SER A 43 -32.01 -23.75 -0.54
CA SER A 43 -31.57 -23.60 -1.94
C SER A 43 -30.76 -22.31 -2.14
N ILE A 44 -31.24 -21.18 -1.59
CA ILE A 44 -30.55 -19.88 -1.64
C ILE A 44 -29.21 -19.94 -0.90
N GLY A 45 -29.17 -20.56 0.28
CA GLY A 45 -27.93 -20.74 1.04
C GLY A 45 -26.89 -21.55 0.27
N THR A 46 -27.32 -22.61 -0.40
CA THR A 46 -26.43 -23.47 -1.23
C THR A 46 -25.92 -22.73 -2.47
N GLU A 47 -26.77 -21.91 -3.11
CA GLU A 47 -26.36 -21.07 -4.25
C GLU A 47 -25.38 -19.98 -3.82
N GLN A 48 -25.64 -19.29 -2.69
CA GLN A 48 -24.74 -18.28 -2.14
C GLN A 48 -23.37 -18.87 -1.76
N GLU A 49 -23.34 -20.04 -1.11
CA GLU A 49 -22.09 -20.70 -0.74
C GLU A 49 -21.25 -21.11 -1.97
N LYS A 50 -21.91 -21.61 -3.03
CA LYS A 50 -21.26 -21.91 -4.31
C LYS A 50 -20.74 -20.64 -4.99
N GLU A 51 -21.52 -19.57 -4.99
CA GLU A 51 -21.14 -18.27 -5.58
C GLU A 51 -19.95 -17.65 -4.84
N ASP A 52 -19.95 -17.67 -3.51
CA ASP A 52 -18.86 -17.14 -2.68
C ASP A 52 -17.59 -17.98 -2.83
N THR A 53 -17.71 -19.31 -2.88
CA THR A 53 -16.56 -20.19 -3.15
C THR A 53 -15.98 -19.94 -4.54
N SER A 54 -16.82 -19.74 -5.56
CA SER A 54 -16.41 -19.37 -6.91
C SER A 54 -15.69 -18.01 -6.92
N LYS A 55 -16.28 -16.98 -6.31
CA LYS A 55 -15.66 -15.64 -6.19
C LYS A 55 -14.30 -15.69 -5.50
N LYS A 56 -14.18 -16.45 -4.41
CA LYS A 56 -12.91 -16.65 -3.70
C LYS A 56 -11.89 -17.38 -4.58
N THR A 57 -12.31 -18.42 -5.29
CA THR A 57 -11.44 -19.18 -6.21
C THR A 57 -10.93 -18.29 -7.35
N ILE A 58 -11.83 -17.53 -7.98
CA ILE A 58 -11.49 -16.56 -9.02
C ILE A 58 -10.49 -15.53 -8.48
N SER A 59 -10.76 -14.96 -7.29
CA SER A 59 -9.86 -13.99 -6.66
C SER A 59 -8.45 -14.56 -6.43
N ILE A 60 -8.35 -15.81 -5.96
CA ILE A 60 -7.06 -16.50 -5.78
C ILE A 60 -6.35 -16.69 -7.12
N ILE A 61 -7.04 -17.20 -8.14
CA ILE A 61 -6.45 -17.42 -9.47
C ILE A 61 -5.97 -16.11 -10.09
N VAL A 62 -6.77 -15.05 -10.02
CA VAL A 62 -6.42 -13.71 -10.51
C VAL A 62 -5.21 -13.17 -9.75
N THR A 63 -5.16 -13.33 -8.43
CA THR A 63 -4.03 -12.86 -7.61
C THR A 63 -2.74 -13.61 -7.98
N ILE A 64 -2.79 -14.93 -8.10
CA ILE A 64 -1.63 -15.74 -8.51
C ILE A 64 -1.18 -15.40 -9.93
N GLY A 65 -2.13 -15.23 -10.85
CA GLY A 65 -1.84 -14.80 -12.23
C GLY A 65 -1.15 -13.44 -12.26
N ALA A 66 -1.65 -12.47 -11.49
CA ALA A 66 -1.04 -11.14 -11.38
C ALA A 66 0.39 -11.22 -10.81
N ILE A 67 0.63 -12.08 -9.81
CA ILE A 67 1.97 -12.31 -9.25
C ILE A 67 2.91 -12.88 -10.32
N PHE A 68 2.49 -13.88 -11.09
CA PHE A 68 3.33 -14.47 -12.15
C PHE A 68 3.61 -13.50 -13.29
N VAL A 69 2.62 -12.71 -13.70
CA VAL A 69 2.82 -11.65 -14.70
C VAL A 69 3.84 -10.64 -14.18
N GLY A 70 3.70 -10.18 -12.94
CA GLY A 70 4.66 -9.29 -12.29
C GLY A 70 6.07 -9.88 -12.22
N ALA A 71 6.19 -11.15 -11.83
CA ALA A 71 7.46 -11.87 -11.80
C ALA A 71 8.10 -12.00 -13.19
N GLY A 72 7.29 -12.26 -14.22
CA GLY A 72 7.75 -12.31 -15.61
C GLY A 72 8.29 -10.96 -16.10
N ILE A 73 7.58 -9.87 -15.80
CA ILE A 73 8.04 -8.50 -16.11
C ILE A 73 9.37 -8.21 -15.40
N PHE A 74 9.48 -8.51 -14.11
CA PHE A 74 10.74 -8.32 -13.37
C PHE A 74 11.88 -9.17 -13.93
N SER A 75 11.62 -10.45 -14.25
CA SER A 75 12.60 -11.34 -14.83
C SER A 75 13.10 -10.83 -16.19
N PHE A 76 12.19 -10.36 -17.05
CA PHE A 76 12.53 -9.78 -18.34
C PHE A 76 13.40 -8.51 -18.20
N ILE A 77 13.02 -7.59 -17.32
CA ILE A 77 13.80 -6.37 -17.05
C ILE A 77 15.18 -6.74 -16.50
N ALA A 78 15.25 -7.67 -15.54
CA ALA A 78 16.49 -8.11 -14.92
C ALA A 78 17.44 -8.78 -15.92
N ALA A 79 16.91 -9.65 -16.79
CA ALA A 79 17.69 -10.34 -17.81
C ALA A 79 18.32 -9.36 -18.82
N ASN A 80 17.59 -8.31 -19.20
CA ASN A 80 18.08 -7.29 -20.13
C ASN A 80 18.82 -6.13 -19.44
N TRP A 81 18.89 -6.14 -18.10
CA TRP A 81 19.38 -4.99 -17.34
C TRP A 81 20.84 -4.66 -17.65
N LEU A 82 21.69 -5.65 -17.85
CA LEU A 82 23.12 -5.41 -18.14
C LEU A 82 23.32 -4.73 -19.50
N GLU A 83 22.51 -5.08 -20.49
CA GLU A 83 22.60 -4.56 -21.87
C GLU A 83 21.95 -3.18 -22.03
N MET A 84 21.03 -2.81 -21.14
CA MET A 84 20.34 -1.52 -21.20
C MET A 84 21.27 -0.31 -20.95
N THR A 85 21.09 0.72 -21.78
CA THR A 85 21.75 2.03 -21.59
C THR A 85 21.21 2.74 -20.34
N LYS A 86 22.04 3.64 -19.76
CA LYS A 86 21.67 4.39 -18.54
C LYS A 86 20.35 5.17 -18.66
N PRO A 87 20.05 5.87 -19.78
CA PRO A 87 18.77 6.58 -19.92
C PRO A 87 17.54 5.66 -19.85
N ILE A 88 17.64 4.45 -20.40
CA ILE A 88 16.54 3.48 -20.37
C ILE A 88 16.28 3.02 -18.94
N LYS A 89 17.33 2.71 -18.18
CA LYS A 89 17.23 2.33 -16.77
C LYS A 89 16.56 3.42 -15.93
N ILE A 90 16.98 4.67 -16.13
CA ILE A 90 16.37 5.84 -15.48
C ILE A 90 14.91 5.97 -15.89
N GLY A 91 14.59 5.81 -17.18
CA GLY A 91 13.23 5.84 -17.70
C GLY A 91 12.33 4.81 -17.02
N ILE A 92 12.79 3.56 -16.86
CA ILE A 92 12.04 2.50 -16.16
C ILE A 92 11.75 2.89 -14.71
N ILE A 93 12.75 3.41 -13.99
CA ILE A 93 12.59 3.85 -12.59
C ILE A 93 11.56 4.98 -12.51
N LEU A 94 11.69 6.02 -13.34
CA LEU A 94 10.80 7.18 -13.33
C LEU A 94 9.37 6.83 -13.75
N ILE A 95 9.20 6.00 -14.77
CA ILE A 95 7.88 5.55 -15.21
C ILE A 95 7.23 4.71 -14.11
N SER A 96 7.95 3.77 -13.52
CA SER A 96 7.42 2.94 -12.43
C SER A 96 7.00 3.81 -11.23
N MET A 97 7.84 4.77 -10.84
CA MET A 97 7.53 5.73 -9.78
C MET A 97 6.29 6.58 -10.11
N GLY A 98 6.22 7.14 -11.32
CA GLY A 98 5.11 7.97 -11.77
C GLY A 98 3.80 7.20 -11.85
N VAL A 99 3.82 5.96 -12.33
CA VAL A 99 2.65 5.07 -12.36
C VAL A 99 2.20 4.75 -10.94
N SER A 100 3.11 4.40 -10.03
CA SER A 100 2.74 4.11 -8.64
C SER A 100 2.11 5.30 -7.93
N TYR A 101 2.70 6.50 -8.05
CA TYR A 101 2.13 7.70 -7.45
C TYR A 101 0.82 8.13 -8.11
N GLY A 102 0.77 8.14 -9.45
CA GLY A 102 -0.42 8.55 -10.19
C GLY A 102 -1.60 7.62 -9.96
N ALA A 103 -1.38 6.31 -10.05
CA ALA A 103 -2.42 5.32 -9.78
C ALA A 103 -2.83 5.31 -8.30
N GLY A 104 -1.89 5.51 -7.38
CA GLY A 104 -2.18 5.61 -5.96
C GLY A 104 -3.03 6.83 -5.60
N TRP A 105 -2.70 7.99 -6.15
CA TRP A 105 -3.50 9.21 -6.00
C TRP A 105 -4.90 9.05 -6.63
N TYR A 106 -4.97 8.50 -7.85
CA TYR A 106 -6.24 8.26 -8.52
C TYR A 106 -7.14 7.30 -7.72
N LEU A 107 -6.63 6.16 -7.24
CA LEU A 107 -7.43 5.22 -6.44
C LEU A 107 -7.88 5.81 -5.10
N LYS A 108 -7.05 6.66 -4.48
CA LYS A 108 -7.38 7.32 -3.22
C LYS A 108 -8.50 8.34 -3.40
N GLU A 109 -8.43 9.15 -4.45
CA GLU A 109 -9.32 10.31 -4.63
C GLU A 109 -10.57 10.00 -5.47
N LYS A 110 -10.45 9.14 -6.49
CA LYS A 110 -11.54 8.87 -7.46
C LYS A 110 -12.31 7.59 -7.19
N SER A 111 -11.69 6.59 -6.59
CA SER A 111 -12.29 5.25 -6.46
C SER A 111 -12.70 4.90 -5.03
N GLU A 112 -12.55 5.81 -4.07
CA GLU A 112 -12.81 5.59 -2.62
C GLU A 112 -12.01 4.42 -2.01
N LEU A 113 -11.02 3.88 -2.73
CA LEU A 113 -10.16 2.78 -2.30
C LEU A 113 -8.94 3.32 -1.55
N GLN A 114 -9.18 4.01 -0.44
CA GLN A 114 -8.15 4.73 0.32
C GLN A 114 -6.95 3.85 0.69
N LYS A 115 -7.20 2.62 1.18
CA LYS A 115 -6.13 1.69 1.58
C LYS A 115 -5.23 1.29 0.42
N THR A 116 -5.82 1.00 -0.74
CA THR A 116 -5.08 0.60 -1.94
C THR A 116 -4.32 1.78 -2.53
N GLY A 117 -4.93 2.98 -2.51
CA GLY A 117 -4.28 4.21 -2.93
C GLY A 117 -3.04 4.54 -2.09
N ASP A 118 -3.17 4.51 -0.76
CA ASP A 118 -2.03 4.72 0.16
C ASP A 118 -0.93 3.67 -0.02
N ALA A 119 -1.29 2.40 -0.29
CA ALA A 119 -0.31 1.35 -0.57
C ALA A 119 0.48 1.59 -1.87
N LEU A 120 -0.17 2.08 -2.92
CA LEU A 120 0.49 2.42 -4.19
C LEU A 120 1.39 3.66 -4.05
N ILE A 121 0.98 4.64 -3.25
CA ILE A 121 1.82 5.81 -2.95
C ILE A 121 3.03 5.39 -2.12
N LEU A 122 2.86 4.48 -1.16
CA LEU A 122 3.97 3.87 -0.43
C LEU A 122 4.92 3.12 -1.36
N LEU A 123 4.40 2.37 -2.34
CA LEU A 123 5.20 1.68 -3.34
C LEU A 123 6.04 2.67 -4.18
N GLY A 124 5.44 3.75 -4.68
CA GLY A 124 6.16 4.80 -5.42
C GLY A 124 7.31 5.41 -4.61
N SER A 125 7.07 5.58 -3.32
CA SER A 125 8.03 6.03 -2.31
C SER A 125 9.20 5.07 -2.06
N ILE A 126 8.95 3.76 -2.15
CA ILE A 126 10.02 2.75 -2.12
C ILE A 126 10.82 2.77 -3.43
N ILE A 127 10.15 2.89 -4.57
CA ILE A 127 10.79 2.98 -5.89
C ILE A 127 11.70 4.21 -5.98
N TYR A 128 11.26 5.36 -5.44
CA TYR A 128 12.07 6.58 -5.34
C TYR A 128 13.38 6.31 -4.58
N GLY A 129 13.31 5.69 -3.41
CA GLY A 129 14.47 5.33 -2.61
C GLY A 129 15.42 4.38 -3.31
N ALA A 130 14.90 3.27 -3.84
CA ALA A 130 15.67 2.32 -4.63
C ALA A 130 16.32 3.00 -5.85
N GLY A 131 15.61 3.93 -6.48
CA GLY A 131 16.10 4.75 -7.59
C GLY A 131 17.33 5.57 -7.25
N ILE A 132 17.40 6.18 -6.06
CA ILE A 132 18.58 6.93 -5.60
C ILE A 132 19.82 6.02 -5.60
N PHE A 133 19.72 4.82 -5.03
CA PHE A 133 20.85 3.89 -4.96
C PHE A 133 21.22 3.32 -6.34
N LEU A 134 20.23 3.01 -7.17
CA LEU A 134 20.47 2.54 -8.54
C LEU A 134 21.16 3.60 -9.40
N VAL A 135 20.77 4.87 -9.26
CA VAL A 135 21.42 5.99 -9.95
C VAL A 135 22.85 6.16 -9.44
N ALA A 136 23.07 6.13 -8.12
CA ALA A 136 24.41 6.18 -7.55
C ALA A 136 25.32 5.06 -8.10
N GLN A 137 24.79 3.85 -8.20
CA GLN A 137 25.49 2.71 -8.80
C GLN A 137 25.78 2.92 -10.30
N MET A 138 24.79 3.36 -11.09
CA MET A 138 24.95 3.56 -12.54
C MET A 138 25.99 4.62 -12.92
N PHE A 139 26.17 5.62 -12.06
CA PHE A 139 27.14 6.71 -12.27
C PHE A 139 28.42 6.55 -11.46
N ASN A 140 28.59 5.43 -10.75
CA ASN A 140 29.74 5.16 -9.88
C ASN A 140 29.99 6.31 -8.88
N ILE A 141 28.92 6.91 -8.36
CA ILE A 141 29.00 8.02 -7.41
C ILE A 141 29.52 7.47 -6.09
N ARG A 142 30.71 7.90 -5.68
CA ARG A 142 31.31 7.59 -4.37
C ARG A 142 30.75 8.54 -3.32
N ALA A 143 29.46 8.39 -3.02
CA ALA A 143 28.81 9.07 -1.89
C ALA A 143 28.84 8.15 -0.67
N ASN A 144 28.85 8.72 0.53
CA ASN A 144 28.63 7.93 1.73
C ASN A 144 27.23 7.31 1.66
N TRP A 145 27.10 6.03 2.03
CA TRP A 145 25.80 5.35 2.06
C TRP A 145 24.70 6.08 2.85
N PRO A 146 24.96 6.86 3.94
CA PRO A 146 23.89 7.43 4.76
C PRO A 146 23.17 8.56 4.03
N ASP A 147 23.90 9.28 3.17
CA ASP A 147 23.37 10.41 2.40
C ASP A 147 22.22 9.98 1.50
N GLY A 148 22.29 8.76 0.93
CA GLY A 148 21.20 8.18 0.13
C GLY A 148 19.92 7.97 0.94
N PHE A 149 20.04 7.51 2.20
CA PHE A 149 18.91 7.35 3.10
C PHE A 149 18.32 8.69 3.54
N ILE A 150 19.14 9.75 3.65
CA ILE A 150 18.66 11.11 3.96
C ILE A 150 17.87 11.68 2.77
N LEU A 151 18.40 11.56 1.54
CA LEU A 151 17.69 11.98 0.34
C LEU A 151 16.37 11.22 0.16
N TRP A 152 16.38 9.92 0.50
CA TRP A 152 15.17 9.12 0.53
C TRP A 152 14.17 9.68 1.55
N MET A 153 14.60 9.87 2.81
CA MET A 153 13.77 10.40 3.87
C MET A 153 13.18 11.79 3.53
N ILE A 154 13.96 12.70 2.95
CA ILE A 154 13.48 14.03 2.54
C ILE A 154 12.36 13.90 1.50
N GLY A 155 12.53 13.06 0.49
CA GLY A 155 11.48 12.81 -0.52
C GLY A 155 10.24 12.16 0.07
N MET A 156 10.40 11.23 1.03
CA MET A 156 9.29 10.62 1.75
C MET A 156 8.45 11.66 2.49
N ILE A 157 9.11 12.60 3.16
CA ILE A 157 8.44 13.61 3.97
C ILE A 157 7.76 14.64 3.07
N ALA A 158 8.41 15.06 1.99
CA ALA A 158 7.78 15.90 0.98
C ALA A 158 6.49 15.26 0.43
N MET A 159 6.52 13.97 0.09
CA MET A 159 5.31 13.26 -0.34
C MET A 159 4.29 13.02 0.78
N ALA A 160 4.74 12.81 2.02
CA ALA A 160 3.84 12.67 3.17
C ALA A 160 3.03 13.96 3.40
N PHE A 161 3.66 15.12 3.24
CA PHE A 161 2.96 16.40 3.27
C PHE A 161 2.05 16.63 2.07
N ALA A 162 2.46 16.22 0.87
CA ALA A 162 1.65 16.42 -0.33
C ALA A 162 0.36 15.58 -0.35
N VAL A 163 0.39 14.38 0.25
CA VAL A 163 -0.71 13.39 0.17
C VAL A 163 -1.45 13.22 1.52
N GLU A 164 -0.95 13.85 2.59
CA GLU A 164 -1.42 13.69 3.97
C GLU A 164 -1.56 12.22 4.40
N SER A 165 -0.63 11.36 3.97
CA SER A 165 -0.69 9.91 4.24
C SER A 165 0.20 9.53 5.42
N TYR A 166 -0.41 9.06 6.52
CA TYR A 166 0.28 8.59 7.72
C TYR A 166 1.30 7.45 7.50
N PRO A 167 1.03 6.44 6.63
CA PRO A 167 2.01 5.39 6.28
C PRO A 167 3.40 5.89 5.85
N LEU A 168 3.47 7.04 5.16
CA LEU A 168 4.74 7.61 4.69
C LEU A 168 5.59 8.11 5.84
N PHE A 169 4.97 8.65 6.90
CA PHE A 169 5.67 9.09 8.10
C PHE A 169 6.27 7.92 8.89
N TYR A 170 5.56 6.79 8.98
CA TYR A 170 6.09 5.58 9.62
C TYR A 170 7.33 5.04 8.91
N LEU A 171 7.42 5.17 7.58
CA LEU A 171 8.59 4.76 6.81
C LEU A 171 9.74 5.77 6.94
N ALA A 172 9.44 7.07 7.06
CA ALA A 172 10.47 8.11 7.22
C ALA A 172 11.27 8.00 8.53
N ILE A 173 10.64 7.56 9.62
CA ILE A 173 11.29 7.40 10.94
C ILE A 173 12.48 6.41 10.92
N PRO A 174 12.33 5.14 10.50
CA PRO A 174 13.44 4.19 10.44
C PRO A 174 14.52 4.63 9.45
N LEU A 175 14.16 5.27 8.33
CA LEU A 175 15.15 5.85 7.41
C LEU A 175 16.01 6.92 8.11
N GLY A 176 15.38 7.80 8.89
CA GLY A 176 16.08 8.81 9.70
C GLY A 176 17.00 8.19 10.75
N ILE A 177 16.57 7.12 11.42
CA ILE A 177 17.39 6.37 12.39
C ILE A 177 18.60 5.73 11.70
N ILE A 178 18.39 5.08 10.55
CA ILE A 178 19.49 4.46 9.77
C ILE A 178 20.52 5.52 9.35
N ALA A 179 20.06 6.69 8.90
CA ALA A 179 20.94 7.80 8.57
C ALA A 179 21.72 8.34 9.79
N LEU A 180 21.04 8.51 10.92
CA LEU A 180 21.61 9.02 12.17
C LEU A 180 22.69 8.08 12.74
N VAL A 181 22.47 6.77 12.69
CA VAL A 181 23.43 5.75 13.16
C VAL A 181 24.54 5.49 12.14
N GLY A 182 24.21 5.55 10.85
CA GLY A 182 25.16 5.27 9.76
C GLY A 182 26.22 6.35 9.58
N HIS A 183 25.91 7.62 9.84
CA HIS A 183 26.87 8.73 9.69
C HIS A 183 28.06 8.64 10.64
N PRO A 184 27.89 8.43 11.97
CA PRO A 184 29.00 8.24 12.89
C PRO A 184 29.94 7.12 12.42
N PHE A 185 29.40 5.98 11.99
CA PHE A 185 30.21 4.85 11.50
C PHE A 185 31.06 5.21 10.27
N GLY A 186 30.49 5.99 9.33
CA GLY A 186 31.23 6.50 8.16
C GLY A 186 32.31 7.52 8.51
N ILE A 187 32.05 8.39 9.50
CA ILE A 187 33.00 9.40 9.98
C ILE A 187 34.15 8.75 10.77
N PHE A 188 33.86 7.76 11.61
CA PHE A 188 34.87 7.06 12.42
C PHE A 188 35.79 6.15 11.59
N THR A 189 35.30 5.57 10.49
CA THR A 189 36.09 4.70 9.61
C THR A 189 36.89 5.47 8.55
N GLY A 190 36.46 6.69 8.19
CA GLY A 190 37.12 7.58 7.24
C GLY A 190 37.91 8.71 7.93
N PHE A 191 38.98 8.39 8.65
CA PHE A 191 39.84 9.40 9.29
C PHE A 191 40.72 10.12 8.23
N GLY A 192 40.15 11.14 7.58
CA GLY A 192 40.84 12.02 6.63
C GLY A 192 39.96 13.22 6.25
N TYR A 193 40.54 14.43 6.29
CA TYR A 193 39.84 15.70 6.04
C TYR A 193 39.27 15.72 4.60
N ASN A 194 37.97 15.50 4.46
CA ASN A 194 37.25 15.57 3.17
C ASN A 194 36.17 16.64 3.27
N SER A 195 36.04 17.51 2.27
CA SER A 195 34.96 18.51 2.15
C SER A 195 33.55 17.90 2.24
N PHE A 196 33.44 16.59 2.04
CA PHE A 196 32.25 15.76 2.20
C PHE A 196 31.73 15.67 3.65
N LEU A 197 32.60 15.86 4.66
CA LEU A 197 32.21 15.83 6.07
C LEU A 197 31.26 16.98 6.45
N LEU A 198 31.35 18.11 5.75
CA LEU A 198 30.49 19.27 5.96
C LEU A 198 29.10 19.04 5.36
N THR A 199 29.02 18.43 4.17
CA THR A 199 27.77 17.95 3.56
C THR A 199 27.10 16.90 4.43
N SER A 200 27.87 15.92 4.91
CA SER A 200 27.42 14.88 5.84
C SER A 200 26.90 15.45 7.17
N SER A 201 27.60 16.42 7.77
CA SER A 201 27.17 17.06 9.02
C SER A 201 25.92 17.94 8.85
N PHE A 202 25.81 18.65 7.72
CA PHE A 202 24.63 19.43 7.38
C PHE A 202 23.41 18.53 7.13
N LEU A 203 23.59 17.45 6.37
CA LEU A 203 22.53 16.46 6.12
C LEU A 203 22.08 15.77 7.41
N LEU A 204 22.99 15.49 8.35
CA LEU A 204 22.67 14.98 9.68
C LEU A 204 21.82 15.95 10.48
N LEU A 205 22.18 17.23 10.49
CA LEU A 205 21.47 18.28 11.20
C LEU A 205 20.06 18.43 10.61
N VAL A 206 19.95 18.48 9.28
CA VAL A 206 18.68 18.48 8.55
C VAL A 206 17.85 17.25 8.91
N SER A 207 18.45 16.06 8.91
CA SER A 207 17.76 14.81 9.24
C SER A 207 17.20 14.83 10.66
N THR A 208 17.98 15.33 11.61
CA THR A 208 17.60 15.44 13.03
C THR A 208 16.47 16.44 13.24
N ILE A 209 16.55 17.62 12.60
CA ILE A 209 15.46 18.62 12.63
C ILE A 209 14.19 18.01 12.02
N ILE A 210 14.33 17.35 10.88
CA ILE A 210 13.20 16.78 10.15
C ILE A 210 12.53 15.66 10.95
N THR A 211 13.28 14.75 11.57
CA THR A 211 12.71 13.70 12.44
C THR A 211 12.06 14.29 13.69
N PHE A 212 12.66 15.31 14.30
CA PHE A 212 12.07 16.02 15.43
C PHE A 212 10.76 16.73 15.05
N VAL A 213 10.74 17.43 13.92
CA VAL A 213 9.54 18.11 13.39
C VAL A 213 8.46 17.10 13.01
N THR A 214 8.85 15.99 12.39
CA THR A 214 7.94 14.89 12.04
C THR A 214 7.30 14.29 13.30
N GLY A 215 8.11 13.95 14.32
CA GLY A 215 7.61 13.46 15.60
C GLY A 215 6.70 14.47 16.31
N TRP A 216 7.04 15.75 16.26
CA TRP A 216 6.24 16.84 16.82
C TRP A 216 4.87 17.00 16.13
N ILE A 217 4.83 16.90 14.79
CA ILE A 217 3.61 17.00 13.99
C ILE A 217 2.70 15.79 14.21
N ILE A 218 3.27 14.58 14.27
CA ILE A 218 2.55 13.35 14.59
C ILE A 218 1.91 13.45 15.99
N ARG A 219 2.65 13.98 16.98
CA ARG A 219 2.12 14.23 18.33
C ARG A 219 0.99 15.25 18.36
N LYS A 220 1.02 16.25 17.47
CA LYS A 220 -0.06 17.27 17.37
C LYS A 220 -1.31 16.78 16.64
N ARG A 221 -1.19 15.83 15.69
CA ARG A 221 -2.33 15.27 14.93
C ARG A 221 -2.97 14.03 15.58
N MET A 222 -2.38 13.44 16.63
CA MET A 222 -3.04 12.39 17.42
C MET A 222 -4.17 12.96 18.30
N SER A 223 -5.39 12.44 18.11
CA SER A 223 -6.57 12.75 18.92
C SER A 223 -6.31 12.55 20.42
N PRO A 224 -6.93 13.39 21.29
CA PRO A 224 -6.70 13.37 22.74
C PRO A 224 -7.02 12.04 23.45
N GLU A 225 -7.79 11.14 22.83
CA GLU A 225 -8.16 9.83 23.42
C GLU A 225 -6.99 8.84 23.59
N LEU A 226 -5.87 9.03 22.89
CA LEU A 226 -4.65 8.20 23.05
C LEU A 226 -3.62 8.79 24.02
N LYS A 227 -3.92 9.95 24.65
CA LYS A 227 -3.03 10.56 25.65
C LYS A 227 -3.24 10.03 27.08
N GLU A 228 -4.30 9.26 27.33
CA GLU A 228 -4.56 8.69 28.67
C GLU A 228 -3.83 7.36 28.93
N PHE A 229 -3.16 6.78 27.93
CA PHE A 229 -2.43 5.50 28.07
C PHE A 229 -0.90 5.63 28.09
N TYR A 230 -0.38 6.85 28.26
CA TYR A 230 1.05 7.14 28.49
C TYR A 230 1.20 8.15 29.62
#